data_AF-R7LVP8-F1
#
_entry.id   AF-R7LVP8-F1
#
_cell.length_a   1.000
_cell.length_b   1.000
_cell.length_c   1.000
_cell.angle_alpha   90.00
_cell.angle_beta   90.00
_cell.angle_gamma   90.00
#
_symmetry.space_group_name_H-M   'P 1'
#
loop_
_entity.id
_entity.type
_entity.pdbx_description
1 polymer ?
#
loop_
_entity_poly.entity_id
_entity_poly.type
_entity_poly.pdbx_seq_one_letter_code
_entity_poly.pdbx_strand_id
1 'polypeptide(L)'
;MKKILVCLTVLACCSTPVVFAETFTAVSEVPNENVQINKNVSKDPYFRFYNVDSQNISVSYNNLSRDEEKALLKNLSSYEKDNYKYVKKVQKLISQNRWNEVFYKYPNFYPAYIQYYDYNHSKNDYQKALPILVKISNLNKYNNVLDNSSIDYNLGVLYLYNSQYSQALNYLKKFEYKQDENIISAIADCYYYTGNYNAAISYLKKLPSMDYHNKETAYGAYYALGNSIEANKYAKSLLSTNYNFDNLLKVAQTCSNNSDKLTYAYKAKGMATSDRELKSVNHIIAGLEQKKLEQRVVGLTQFVKLPKWVDYEKQIPSNVAIAELSAKQDEFFKNANLYLNKYKGQQLTNAFNSLNQDFTNYIQNKQNQYYQQQQLKAQEELVQEQQRNNMLQQQLLYEQRMRNYLERQNFYYMSRPYYYSPIYHGWW
;
A
#
# COMPACT_ATOMS: atom_id res chain seq x y z
N MET A 1 22.83 15.68 38.53
CA MET A 1 22.48 14.27 38.25
C MET A 1 21.76 14.19 36.92
N LYS A 2 22.28 13.34 36.05
CA LYS A 2 21.92 13.15 34.64
C LYS A 2 20.53 12.54 34.50
N LYS A 3 19.70 13.09 33.62
CA LYS A 3 18.76 12.32 32.78
C LYS A 3 18.84 12.89 31.37
N ILE A 4 19.70 12.25 30.57
CA ILE A 4 19.87 12.50 29.15
C ILE A 4 18.63 11.91 28.47
N LEU A 5 17.87 12.77 27.81
CA LEU A 5 16.81 12.42 26.88
C LEU A 5 17.49 11.77 25.67
N VAL A 6 17.48 10.43 25.59
CA VAL A 6 17.97 9.73 24.40
C VAL A 6 16.85 9.75 23.37
N CYS A 7 17.09 10.49 22.28
CA CYS A 7 16.27 10.55 21.09
C CYS A 7 15.96 9.14 20.55
N LEU A 8 14.69 8.75 20.60
CA LEU A 8 14.11 7.67 19.80
C LEU A 8 13.89 8.19 18.37
N THR A 9 14.93 8.19 17.55
CA THR A 9 14.77 8.24 16.10
C THR A 9 14.34 6.85 15.63
N VAL A 10 13.04 6.57 15.71
CA VAL A 10 12.40 5.49 14.97
C VAL A 10 12.45 5.90 13.50
N LEU A 11 13.44 5.39 12.78
CA LEU A 11 13.44 5.40 11.32
C LEU A 11 12.28 4.52 10.88
N ALA A 12 11.13 5.15 10.67
CA ALA A 12 9.98 4.57 10.00
C ALA A 12 10.35 4.30 8.54
N CYS A 13 11.10 3.23 8.30
CA CYS A 13 11.01 2.50 7.05
C CYS A 13 9.65 1.80 7.07
N CYS A 14 8.59 2.55 6.80
CA CYS A 14 7.34 1.98 6.35
C CYS A 14 7.62 1.36 4.96
N SER A 15 8.11 0.12 4.96
CA SER A 15 7.59 -0.81 3.97
C SER A 15 6.08 -0.80 4.22
N THR A 16 5.32 -0.24 3.28
CA THR A 16 3.96 -0.72 3.10
C THR A 16 4.03 -2.24 3.16
N PRO A 17 3.22 -2.94 3.96
CA PRO A 17 3.07 -4.37 3.78
C PRO A 17 2.50 -4.51 2.37
N VAL A 18 3.38 -4.68 1.39
CA VAL A 18 3.05 -5.43 0.20
C VAL A 18 2.86 -6.82 0.78
N VAL A 19 1.62 -7.09 1.19
CA VAL A 19 1.14 -8.45 1.29
C VAL A 19 1.43 -8.99 -0.10
N PHE A 20 2.50 -9.75 -0.24
CA PHE A 20 2.64 -10.63 -1.37
C PHE A 20 1.40 -11.50 -1.27
N ALA A 21 0.39 -11.16 -2.07
CA ALA A 21 -0.69 -12.05 -2.40
C ALA A 21 -0.08 -13.18 -3.24
N GLU A 22 0.78 -13.99 -2.62
CA GLU A 22 0.70 -15.40 -2.90
C GLU A 22 -0.72 -15.75 -2.48
N THR A 23 -1.54 -15.96 -3.49
CA THR A 23 -2.90 -16.42 -3.32
C THR A 23 -2.83 -17.58 -2.33
N PHE A 24 -3.36 -17.41 -1.11
CA PHE A 24 -4.01 -18.55 -0.48
C PHE A 24 -5.14 -18.86 -1.46
N THR A 25 -4.87 -19.73 -2.42
CA THR A 25 -5.93 -20.51 -3.02
C THR A 25 -6.51 -21.24 -1.83
N ALA A 26 -7.68 -20.79 -1.37
CA ALA A 26 -8.51 -21.61 -0.53
C ALA A 26 -8.53 -22.97 -1.22
N VAL A 27 -7.91 -23.96 -0.58
CA VAL A 27 -7.66 -25.26 -1.18
C VAL A 27 -9.01 -25.77 -1.66
N SER A 28 -9.15 -25.87 -2.97
CA SER A 28 -10.33 -26.39 -3.67
C SER A 28 -10.46 -27.90 -3.55
N GLU A 29 -9.67 -28.56 -2.70
CA GLU A 29 -9.63 -30.02 -2.57
C GLU A 29 -9.31 -30.48 -1.14
N VAL A 30 -10.33 -30.90 -0.39
CA VAL A 30 -10.17 -31.84 0.74
C VAL A 30 -11.36 -32.82 0.69
N PRO A 31 -11.16 -34.09 1.07
CA PRO A 31 -11.39 -35.28 0.27
C PRO A 31 -12.88 -35.59 0.02
N ASN A 32 -13.13 -36.27 -1.10
CA ASN A 32 -14.41 -36.84 -1.50
C ASN A 32 -14.89 -37.89 -0.48
N GLU A 33 -15.52 -37.45 0.61
CA GLU A 33 -16.43 -38.30 1.37
C GLU A 33 -17.82 -38.11 0.78
N ASN A 34 -18.35 -39.18 0.18
CA ASN A 34 -19.68 -39.24 -0.42
C ASN A 34 -20.71 -38.49 0.42
N VAL A 35 -21.12 -37.32 -0.05
CA VAL A 35 -22.14 -36.49 0.59
C VAL A 35 -23.47 -37.21 0.50
N GLN A 36 -23.82 -37.95 1.54
CA GLN A 36 -25.22 -38.12 1.87
C GLN A 36 -25.75 -36.75 2.21
N ILE A 37 -26.63 -36.23 1.34
CA ILE A 37 -27.44 -35.04 1.60
C ILE A 37 -28.13 -35.27 2.94
N ASN A 38 -27.61 -34.63 4.00
CA ASN A 38 -28.30 -34.59 5.28
C ASN A 38 -29.66 -33.95 5.02
N LYS A 39 -30.72 -34.77 5.04
CA LYS A 39 -32.13 -34.38 5.05
C LYS A 39 -32.50 -33.71 6.39
N ASN A 40 -31.66 -32.80 6.88
CA ASN A 40 -32.07 -31.86 7.92
C ASN A 40 -32.59 -30.61 7.20
N VAL A 41 -33.91 -30.61 7.06
CA VAL A 41 -34.73 -29.58 6.44
C VAL A 41 -34.33 -28.20 6.95
N SER A 42 -33.75 -27.37 6.07
CA SER A 42 -33.65 -25.93 6.30
C SER A 42 -35.04 -25.37 6.63
N LYS A 43 -35.15 -24.54 7.68
CA LYS A 43 -36.41 -23.87 8.04
C LYS A 43 -36.83 -22.83 6.99
N ASP A 44 -35.92 -22.41 6.12
CA ASP A 44 -36.21 -21.43 5.08
C ASP A 44 -36.69 -22.15 3.81
N PRO A 45 -37.97 -21.98 3.41
CA PRO A 45 -38.57 -22.69 2.28
C PRO A 45 -37.94 -22.35 0.93
N TYR A 46 -37.14 -21.29 0.84
CA TYR A 46 -36.56 -20.84 -0.42
C TYR A 46 -35.42 -21.76 -0.91
N PHE A 47 -34.68 -22.43 -0.02
CA PHE A 47 -33.52 -23.24 -0.38
C PHE A 47 -33.86 -24.47 -1.24
N ARG A 48 -35.12 -24.90 -1.26
CA ARG A 48 -35.59 -25.97 -2.17
C ARG A 48 -35.37 -25.65 -3.66
N PHE A 49 -35.23 -24.37 -4.00
CA PHE A 49 -35.01 -23.90 -5.37
C PHE A 49 -33.54 -23.59 -5.69
N TYR A 50 -32.62 -24.02 -4.83
CA TYR A 50 -31.18 -23.78 -4.97
C TYR A 50 -30.40 -25.09 -4.83
N ASN A 51 -29.24 -25.15 -5.48
CA ASN A 51 -28.19 -26.09 -5.14
C ASN A 51 -27.25 -25.40 -4.15
N VAL A 52 -27.07 -26.00 -2.98
CA VAL A 52 -26.24 -25.46 -1.90
C VAL A 52 -24.95 -26.26 -1.80
N ASP A 53 -23.82 -25.58 -1.89
CA ASP A 53 -22.54 -26.11 -1.49
C ASP A 53 -22.20 -25.56 -0.10
N SER A 54 -22.45 -26.39 0.91
CA SER A 54 -22.27 -26.00 2.31
C SER A 54 -20.81 -25.76 2.68
N GLN A 55 -19.86 -26.42 2.00
CA GLN A 55 -18.45 -26.36 2.33
C GLN A 55 -17.78 -25.14 1.68
N ASN A 56 -18.16 -24.85 0.43
CA ASN A 56 -17.64 -23.69 -0.31
C ASN A 56 -18.45 -22.40 -0.10
N ILE A 57 -19.48 -22.44 0.76
CA ILE A 57 -20.33 -21.28 1.08
C ILE A 57 -20.89 -20.65 -0.21
N SER A 58 -21.42 -21.48 -1.10
CA SER A 58 -21.98 -21.05 -2.37
C SER A 58 -23.38 -21.61 -2.57
N VAL A 59 -24.21 -20.86 -3.30
CA VAL A 59 -25.53 -21.32 -3.73
C VAL A 59 -25.79 -20.90 -5.17
N SER A 60 -26.31 -21.82 -5.96
CA SER A 60 -26.74 -21.56 -7.33
C SER A 60 -28.26 -21.75 -7.45
N TYR A 61 -28.91 -20.80 -8.12
CA TYR A 61 -30.34 -20.90 -8.37
C TYR A 61 -30.61 -21.95 -9.45
N ASN A 62 -31.59 -22.82 -9.22
CA ASN A 62 -31.98 -23.87 -10.17
C ASN A 62 -32.72 -23.24 -11.35
N ASN A 63 -31.96 -22.89 -12.40
CA ASN A 63 -32.51 -22.26 -13.58
C ASN A 63 -33.14 -23.31 -14.50
N LEU A 64 -34.45 -23.51 -14.32
CA LEU A 64 -35.25 -24.48 -15.07
C LEU A 64 -35.63 -23.94 -16.45
N SER A 65 -35.67 -24.84 -17.44
CA SER A 65 -36.33 -24.57 -18.72
C SER A 65 -37.84 -24.36 -18.51
N ARG A 66 -38.52 -23.81 -19.53
CA ARG A 66 -39.98 -23.53 -19.44
C ARG A 66 -40.80 -24.79 -19.13
N ASP A 67 -40.41 -25.93 -19.68
CA ASP A 67 -41.16 -27.18 -19.50
C ASP A 67 -40.88 -27.82 -18.15
N GLU A 68 -39.64 -27.75 -17.66
CA GLU A 68 -39.27 -28.15 -16.30
C GLU A 68 -39.94 -27.27 -15.24
N GLU A 69 -40.02 -25.95 -15.46
CA GLU A 69 -40.71 -25.01 -14.57
C GLU A 69 -42.21 -25.34 -14.49
N LYS A 70 -42.87 -25.62 -15.63
CA LYS A 70 -44.27 -26.04 -15.66
C LYS A 70 -44.49 -27.36 -14.92
N ALA A 71 -43.59 -28.33 -15.10
CA ALA A 71 -43.67 -29.62 -14.42
C ALA A 71 -43.50 -29.47 -12.90
N LEU A 72 -42.52 -28.67 -12.47
CA LEU A 72 -42.31 -28.34 -11.06
C LEU A 72 -43.56 -27.70 -10.46
N LEU A 73 -44.10 -26.65 -11.10
CA LEU A 73 -45.27 -25.91 -10.61
C LEU A 73 -46.51 -26.79 -10.45
N LYS A 74 -46.69 -27.85 -11.24
CA LYS A 74 -47.82 -28.79 -11.04
C LYS A 74 -47.74 -29.54 -9.71
N ASN A 75 -46.52 -29.82 -9.25
CA ASN A 75 -46.25 -30.62 -8.06
C ASN A 75 -46.07 -29.80 -6.78
N LEU A 76 -46.07 -28.46 -6.87
CA LEU A 76 -45.94 -27.57 -5.71
C LEU A 76 -47.31 -27.24 -5.08
N SER A 77 -47.33 -27.17 -3.76
CA SER A 77 -48.45 -26.59 -2.99
C SER A 77 -48.62 -25.09 -3.29
N SER A 78 -49.76 -24.51 -2.91
CA SER A 78 -49.99 -23.06 -3.09
C SER A 78 -48.92 -22.22 -2.38
N TYR A 79 -48.56 -22.62 -1.16
CA TYR A 79 -47.51 -21.97 -0.37
C TYR A 79 -46.14 -22.02 -1.08
N GLU A 80 -45.75 -23.18 -1.61
CA GLU A 80 -44.49 -23.34 -2.33
C GLU A 80 -44.46 -22.57 -3.66
N LYS A 81 -45.60 -22.46 -4.35
CA LYS A 81 -45.72 -21.64 -5.57
C LYS A 81 -45.47 -20.16 -5.28
N ASP A 82 -45.97 -19.66 -4.16
CA ASP A 82 -45.75 -18.26 -3.79
C ASP A 82 -44.31 -18.00 -3.36
N ASN A 83 -43.68 -18.94 -2.66
CA ASN A 83 -42.24 -18.92 -2.38
C ASN A 83 -41.42 -18.94 -3.68
N TYR A 84 -41.78 -19.77 -4.65
CA TYR A 84 -41.12 -19.81 -5.95
C TYR A 84 -41.22 -18.48 -6.71
N LYS A 85 -42.43 -17.86 -6.76
CA LYS A 85 -42.62 -16.53 -7.35
C LYS A 85 -41.76 -15.48 -6.65
N TYR A 86 -41.68 -15.54 -5.32
CA TYR A 86 -40.85 -14.63 -4.52
C TYR A 86 -39.36 -14.81 -4.88
N VAL A 87 -38.85 -16.04 -4.93
CA VAL A 87 -37.48 -16.36 -5.37
C VAL A 87 -37.21 -15.81 -6.78
N LYS A 88 -38.10 -16.03 -7.76
CA LYS A 88 -37.94 -15.49 -9.13
C LYS A 88 -37.83 -13.96 -9.15
N LYS A 89 -38.59 -13.24 -8.32
CA LYS A 89 -38.49 -11.78 -8.22
C LYS A 89 -37.11 -11.35 -7.73
N VAL A 90 -36.57 -12.01 -6.71
CA VAL A 90 -35.23 -11.70 -6.19
C VAL A 90 -34.15 -12.05 -7.21
N GLN A 91 -34.21 -13.23 -7.83
CA GLN A 91 -33.23 -13.67 -8.82
C GLN A 91 -33.20 -12.77 -10.06
N LYS A 92 -34.34 -12.22 -10.49
CA LYS A 92 -34.38 -11.21 -11.57
C LYS A 92 -33.60 -9.94 -11.22
N LEU A 93 -33.63 -9.50 -9.97
CA LEU A 93 -32.84 -8.34 -9.54
C LEU A 93 -31.35 -8.67 -9.45
N ILE A 94 -31.01 -9.88 -8.97
CA ILE A 94 -29.63 -10.38 -8.91
C ILE A 94 -29.03 -10.50 -10.30
N SER A 95 -29.75 -11.06 -11.28
CA SER A 95 -29.28 -11.16 -12.67
C SER A 95 -29.09 -9.79 -13.34
N GLN A 96 -29.74 -8.75 -12.82
CA GLN A 96 -29.57 -7.35 -13.24
C GLN A 96 -28.47 -6.62 -12.44
N ASN A 97 -27.74 -7.32 -11.56
CA ASN A 97 -26.73 -6.76 -10.67
C ASN A 97 -27.25 -5.66 -9.72
N ARG A 98 -28.55 -5.67 -9.38
CA ARG A 98 -29.23 -4.67 -8.53
C ARG A 98 -29.18 -5.05 -7.05
N TRP A 99 -27.98 -5.30 -6.53
CA TRP A 99 -27.77 -5.79 -5.16
C TRP A 99 -28.32 -4.87 -4.06
N ASN A 100 -28.16 -3.55 -4.20
CA ASN A 100 -28.69 -2.59 -3.23
C ASN A 100 -30.21 -2.72 -3.06
N GLU A 101 -30.93 -2.94 -4.15
CA GLU A 101 -32.38 -3.12 -4.10
C GLU A 101 -32.77 -4.48 -3.53
N VAL A 102 -31.99 -5.53 -3.82
CA VAL A 102 -32.18 -6.85 -3.21
C VAL A 102 -32.11 -6.74 -1.69
N PHE A 103 -31.08 -6.10 -1.15
CA PHE A 103 -30.91 -5.96 0.30
C PHE A 103 -31.89 -4.97 0.94
N TYR A 104 -32.31 -3.94 0.22
CA TYR A 104 -33.34 -3.01 0.70
C TYR A 104 -34.73 -3.66 0.78
N LYS A 105 -35.16 -4.35 -0.30
CA LYS A 105 -36.51 -4.94 -0.37
C LYS A 105 -36.62 -6.29 0.32
N TYR A 106 -35.53 -7.05 0.36
CA TYR A 106 -35.51 -8.43 0.84
C TYR A 106 -34.37 -8.67 1.84
N PRO A 107 -34.32 -7.90 2.95
CA PRO A 107 -33.17 -7.85 3.87
C PRO A 107 -32.88 -9.16 4.61
N ASN A 108 -33.80 -10.14 4.60
CA ASN A 108 -33.61 -11.45 5.26
C ASN A 108 -33.60 -12.62 4.27
N PHE A 109 -33.54 -12.36 2.96
CA PHE A 109 -33.50 -13.44 1.97
C PHE A 109 -32.11 -14.08 1.94
N TYR A 110 -31.95 -15.17 2.69
CA TYR A 110 -30.66 -15.76 3.00
C TYR A 110 -29.85 -16.19 1.75
N PRO A 111 -30.44 -16.82 0.71
CA PRO A 111 -29.69 -17.17 -0.49
C PRO A 111 -29.01 -15.99 -1.18
N ALA A 112 -29.60 -14.78 -1.17
CA ALA A 112 -28.98 -13.61 -1.79
C ALA A 112 -27.68 -13.19 -1.10
N TYR A 113 -27.59 -13.32 0.22
CA TYR A 113 -26.36 -13.02 0.94
C TYR A 113 -25.24 -14.00 0.56
N ILE A 114 -25.55 -15.29 0.41
CA ILE A 114 -24.57 -16.30 0.01
C ILE A 114 -24.10 -16.06 -1.44
N GLN A 115 -25.02 -15.78 -2.38
CA GLN A 115 -24.66 -15.43 -3.76
C GLN A 115 -23.81 -14.15 -3.83
N TYR A 116 -24.11 -13.15 -2.99
CA TYR A 116 -23.34 -11.91 -2.98
C TYR A 116 -21.97 -12.08 -2.33
N TYR A 117 -21.86 -12.94 -1.31
CA TYR A 117 -20.57 -13.34 -0.75
C TYR A 117 -19.69 -13.95 -1.83
N ASP A 118 -20.18 -14.98 -2.52
CA ASP A 118 -19.47 -15.68 -3.60
C ASP A 118 -19.06 -14.71 -4.73
N TYR A 119 -19.96 -13.80 -5.11
CA TYR A 119 -19.68 -12.76 -6.10
C TYR A 119 -18.53 -11.81 -5.70
N ASN A 120 -18.45 -11.39 -4.44
CA ASN A 120 -17.37 -10.50 -3.97
C ASN A 120 -16.08 -11.29 -3.70
N HIS A 121 -16.20 -12.52 -3.19
CA HIS A 121 -15.07 -13.40 -2.93
C HIS A 121 -14.33 -13.77 -4.22
N SER A 122 -15.05 -14.15 -5.29
CA SER A 122 -14.47 -14.43 -6.62
C SER A 122 -13.80 -13.21 -7.27
N LYS A 123 -14.12 -11.99 -6.81
CA LYS A 123 -13.49 -10.74 -7.23
C LYS A 123 -12.34 -10.29 -6.32
N ASN A 124 -12.02 -11.06 -5.29
CA ASN A 124 -11.06 -10.70 -4.23
C ASN A 124 -11.44 -9.37 -3.52
N ASP A 125 -12.73 -8.99 -3.52
CA ASP A 125 -13.23 -7.82 -2.79
C ASP A 125 -13.50 -8.19 -1.32
N TYR A 126 -12.42 -8.47 -0.60
CA TYR A 126 -12.49 -8.97 0.78
C TYR A 126 -13.08 -7.94 1.77
N GLN A 127 -12.99 -6.65 1.45
CA GLN A 127 -13.61 -5.59 2.25
C GLN A 127 -15.14 -5.67 2.21
N LYS A 128 -15.73 -6.00 1.05
CA LYS A 128 -17.16 -6.25 0.93
C LYS A 128 -17.57 -7.65 1.35
N ALA A 129 -16.73 -8.66 1.11
CA ALA A 129 -17.05 -10.05 1.43
C ALA A 129 -17.19 -10.26 2.96
N LEU A 130 -16.31 -9.66 3.77
CA LEU A 130 -16.29 -9.85 5.22
C LEU A 130 -17.62 -9.51 5.93
N PRO A 131 -18.19 -8.28 5.80
CA PRO A 131 -19.45 -7.95 6.47
C PRO A 131 -20.62 -8.84 6.01
N ILE A 132 -20.59 -9.32 4.76
CA ILE A 132 -21.58 -10.26 4.24
C ILE A 132 -21.42 -11.63 4.87
N LEU A 133 -20.20 -12.15 5.01
CA LEU A 133 -19.96 -13.43 5.68
C LEU A 133 -20.34 -13.38 7.18
N VAL A 134 -20.13 -12.25 7.85
CA VAL A 134 -20.62 -12.04 9.23
C VAL A 134 -22.16 -12.08 9.28
N LYS A 135 -22.84 -11.48 8.30
CA LYS A 135 -24.30 -11.56 8.19
C LYS A 135 -24.76 -12.99 7.91
N ILE A 136 -24.08 -13.72 7.03
CA ILE A 136 -24.31 -15.14 6.74
C ILE A 136 -24.18 -15.97 8.02
N SER A 137 -23.08 -15.83 8.77
CA SER A 137 -22.85 -16.52 10.04
C SER A 137 -24.01 -16.32 11.03
N ASN A 138 -24.51 -15.09 11.16
CA ASN A 138 -25.63 -14.79 12.03
C ASN A 138 -26.96 -15.41 11.56
N LEU A 139 -27.22 -15.41 10.25
CA LEU A 139 -28.39 -16.08 9.67
C LEU A 139 -28.27 -17.61 9.76
N ASN A 140 -27.07 -18.17 9.65
CA ASN A 140 -26.84 -19.61 9.69
C ASN A 140 -27.18 -20.23 11.06
N LYS A 141 -27.04 -19.46 12.16
CA LYS A 141 -27.44 -19.90 13.51
C LYS A 141 -28.89 -20.38 13.59
N TYR A 142 -29.78 -19.83 12.75
CA TYR A 142 -31.20 -20.18 12.72
C TYR A 142 -31.56 -21.12 11.57
N ASN A 143 -30.89 -20.98 10.43
CA ASN A 143 -31.21 -21.72 9.22
C ASN A 143 -30.49 -23.07 9.13
N ASN A 144 -29.28 -23.17 9.68
CA ASN A 144 -28.43 -24.36 9.69
C ASN A 144 -28.24 -24.98 8.28
N VAL A 145 -27.89 -24.13 7.31
CA VAL A 145 -27.77 -24.51 5.88
C VAL A 145 -26.32 -24.76 5.48
N LEU A 146 -25.39 -23.97 6.03
CA LEU A 146 -23.97 -24.04 5.72
C LEU A 146 -23.21 -24.68 6.87
N ASP A 147 -22.06 -25.27 6.58
CA ASP A 147 -21.20 -25.82 7.61
C ASP A 147 -20.56 -24.69 8.44
N ASN A 148 -20.69 -24.76 9.76
CA ASN A 148 -20.16 -23.72 10.65
C ASN A 148 -18.63 -23.71 10.65
N SER A 149 -17.97 -24.85 10.43
CA SER A 149 -16.51 -24.92 10.36
C SER A 149 -16.02 -24.22 9.09
N SER A 150 -16.70 -24.40 7.95
CA SER A 150 -16.42 -23.64 6.73
C SER A 150 -16.61 -22.13 6.92
N ILE A 151 -17.70 -21.71 7.56
CA ILE A 151 -17.92 -20.28 7.87
C ILE A 151 -16.81 -19.72 8.75
N ASP A 152 -16.47 -20.42 9.85
CA ASP A 152 -15.44 -19.99 10.79
C ASP A 152 -14.06 -19.88 10.12
N TYR A 153 -13.71 -20.83 9.26
CA TYR A 153 -12.45 -20.81 8.50
C TYR A 153 -12.41 -19.60 7.56
N ASN A 154 -13.46 -19.39 6.75
CA ASN A 154 -13.53 -18.27 5.82
C ASN A 154 -13.55 -16.91 6.54
N LEU A 155 -14.19 -16.82 7.71
CA LEU A 155 -14.10 -15.63 8.57
C LEU A 155 -12.65 -15.37 9.00
N GLY A 156 -11.94 -16.40 9.47
CA GLY A 156 -10.53 -16.28 9.85
C GLY A 156 -9.65 -15.75 8.72
N VAL A 157 -9.82 -16.30 7.51
CA VAL A 157 -9.09 -15.88 6.30
C VAL A 157 -9.45 -14.44 5.90
N LEU A 158 -10.73 -14.08 5.88
CA LEU A 158 -11.13 -12.72 5.52
C LEU A 158 -10.70 -11.68 6.54
N TYR A 159 -10.73 -12.00 7.84
CA TYR A 159 -10.18 -11.12 8.86
C TYR A 159 -8.68 -10.92 8.67
N LEU A 160 -7.93 -11.96 8.29
CA LEU A 160 -6.51 -11.85 7.98
C LEU A 160 -6.27 -10.89 6.80
N TYR A 161 -6.97 -11.07 5.69
CA TYR A 161 -6.85 -10.21 4.50
C TYR A 161 -7.32 -8.77 4.73
N ASN A 162 -8.19 -8.53 5.71
CA ASN A 162 -8.60 -7.20 6.13
C ASN A 162 -7.73 -6.63 7.27
N SER A 163 -6.57 -7.22 7.56
CA SER A 163 -5.64 -6.80 8.61
C SER A 163 -6.24 -6.77 10.02
N GLN A 164 -7.30 -7.55 10.26
CA GLN A 164 -7.94 -7.72 11.57
C GLN A 164 -7.35 -8.94 12.29
N TYR A 165 -6.06 -8.87 12.59
CA TYR A 165 -5.25 -10.02 13.01
C TYR A 165 -5.70 -10.68 14.31
N SER A 166 -6.23 -9.91 15.28
CA SER A 166 -6.74 -10.49 16.53
C SER A 166 -8.01 -11.32 16.30
N GLN A 167 -8.92 -10.84 15.44
CA GLN A 167 -10.12 -11.56 15.04
C GLN A 167 -9.74 -12.78 14.21
N ALA A 168 -8.84 -12.62 13.24
CA ALA A 168 -8.32 -13.71 12.41
C ALA A 168 -7.77 -14.84 13.28
N LEU A 169 -6.92 -14.51 14.26
CA LEU A 169 -6.34 -15.46 15.20
C LEU A 169 -7.42 -16.25 15.96
N ASN A 170 -8.46 -15.58 16.46
CA ASN A 170 -9.55 -16.23 17.19
C ASN A 170 -10.28 -17.30 16.36
N TYR A 171 -10.47 -17.05 15.06
CA TYR A 171 -11.11 -18.02 14.17
C TYR A 171 -10.13 -19.09 13.70
N LEU A 172 -8.93 -18.73 13.26
CA LEU A 172 -7.93 -19.65 12.72
C LEU A 172 -7.44 -20.67 13.77
N LYS A 173 -7.29 -20.25 15.03
CA LYS A 173 -6.89 -21.16 16.11
C LYS A 173 -7.84 -22.34 16.33
N LYS A 174 -9.12 -22.20 15.97
CA LYS A 174 -10.07 -23.33 16.05
C LYS A 174 -9.66 -24.49 15.14
N PHE A 175 -8.86 -24.23 14.11
CA PHE A 175 -8.41 -25.21 13.13
C PHE A 175 -6.97 -25.68 13.34
N GLU A 176 -6.30 -25.26 14.42
CA GLU A 176 -4.91 -25.65 14.71
C GLU A 176 -4.73 -27.17 14.80
N TYR A 177 -5.75 -27.91 15.23
CA TYR A 177 -5.71 -29.37 15.33
C TYR A 177 -5.47 -30.07 13.97
N LYS A 178 -5.76 -29.41 12.84
CA LYS A 178 -5.54 -29.96 11.50
C LYS A 178 -4.06 -30.05 11.13
N GLN A 179 -3.19 -29.29 11.82
CA GLN A 179 -1.76 -29.20 11.51
C GLN A 179 -1.45 -28.84 10.05
N ASP A 180 -2.37 -28.12 9.41
CA ASP A 180 -2.23 -27.63 8.04
C ASP A 180 -1.23 -26.47 7.99
N GLU A 181 -0.29 -26.52 7.06
CA GLU A 181 0.82 -25.56 6.96
C GLU A 181 0.33 -24.13 6.70
N ASN A 182 -0.71 -23.97 5.86
CA ASN A 182 -1.31 -22.67 5.57
C ASN A 182 -1.96 -22.07 6.81
N ILE A 183 -2.66 -22.87 7.61
CA ILE A 183 -3.25 -22.44 8.88
C ILE A 183 -2.14 -22.05 9.89
N ILE A 184 -1.08 -22.85 10.00
CA ILE A 184 0.05 -22.57 10.90
C ILE A 184 0.75 -21.26 10.50
N SER A 185 1.01 -21.07 9.20
CA SER A 185 1.58 -19.85 8.64
C SER A 185 0.71 -18.62 8.92
N ALA A 186 -0.60 -18.72 8.64
CA ALA A 186 -1.55 -17.64 8.91
C ALA A 186 -1.66 -17.27 10.41
N ILE A 187 -1.58 -18.26 11.31
CA ILE A 187 -1.54 -18.02 12.75
C ILE A 187 -0.22 -17.32 13.14
N ALA A 188 0.91 -17.73 12.56
CA ALA A 188 2.19 -17.08 12.81
C ALA A 188 2.18 -15.61 12.37
N ASP A 189 1.60 -15.30 11.22
CA ASP A 189 1.41 -13.92 10.75
C ASP A 189 0.55 -13.12 11.71
N CYS A 190 -0.57 -13.69 12.18
CA CYS A 190 -1.42 -13.01 13.16
C CYS A 190 -0.62 -12.65 14.43
N TYR A 191 0.21 -13.57 14.93
CA TYR A 191 1.08 -13.27 16.08
C TYR A 191 2.14 -12.22 15.75
N TYR A 192 2.73 -12.25 14.57
CA TYR A 192 3.71 -11.27 14.12
C TYR A 192 3.11 -9.86 14.06
N TYR A 193 1.99 -9.69 13.37
CA TYR A 193 1.32 -8.40 13.21
C TYR A 193 0.66 -7.88 14.50
N THR A 194 0.37 -8.74 15.47
CA THR A 194 -0.05 -8.34 16.83
C THR A 194 1.12 -8.09 17.79
N GLY A 195 2.37 -8.20 17.31
CA GLY A 195 3.58 -7.92 18.09
C GLY A 195 4.03 -9.05 19.01
N ASN A 196 3.39 -10.21 18.97
CA ASN A 196 3.81 -11.39 19.73
C ASN A 196 4.83 -12.22 18.93
N TYR A 197 6.04 -11.67 18.80
CA TYR A 197 7.11 -12.24 17.97
C TYR A 197 7.56 -13.63 18.43
N ASN A 198 7.56 -13.90 19.74
CA ASN A 198 7.92 -15.22 20.27
C ASN A 198 6.91 -16.30 19.85
N ALA A 199 5.61 -16.00 19.90
CA ALA A 199 4.58 -16.92 19.44
C ALA A 199 4.66 -17.13 17.92
N ALA A 200 4.88 -16.06 17.14
CA ALA A 200 5.08 -16.17 15.69
C ALA A 200 6.23 -17.14 15.35
N ILE A 201 7.40 -16.96 15.98
CA ILE A 201 8.55 -17.85 15.83
C ILE A 201 8.22 -19.29 16.23
N SER A 202 7.49 -19.48 17.33
CA SER A 202 7.11 -20.81 17.79
C SER A 202 6.20 -21.54 16.81
N TYR A 203 5.29 -20.83 16.13
CA TYR A 203 4.43 -21.42 15.10
C TYR A 203 5.20 -21.70 13.82
N LEU A 204 6.05 -20.77 13.38
CA LEU A 204 6.90 -20.98 12.20
C LEU A 204 7.77 -22.24 12.34
N LYS A 205 8.30 -22.50 13.54
CA LYS A 205 9.10 -23.72 13.83
C LYS A 205 8.31 -25.03 13.72
N LYS A 206 6.98 -25.00 13.69
CA LYS A 206 6.14 -26.20 13.45
C LYS A 206 6.12 -26.60 11.97
N LEU A 207 6.45 -25.68 11.07
CA LEU A 207 6.47 -25.96 9.63
C LEU A 207 7.66 -26.86 9.29
N PRO A 208 7.47 -27.92 8.48
CA PRO A 208 8.56 -28.79 8.05
C PRO A 208 9.54 -28.05 7.13
N SER A 209 9.04 -27.09 6.35
CA SER A 209 9.85 -26.18 5.55
C SER A 209 9.20 -24.80 5.51
N MET A 210 10.02 -23.74 5.49
CA MET A 210 9.53 -22.36 5.36
C MET A 210 9.71 -21.91 3.91
N ASP A 211 8.62 -21.43 3.30
CA ASP A 211 8.66 -20.68 2.05
C ASP A 211 9.29 -19.28 2.24
N TYR A 212 9.22 -18.44 1.21
CA TYR A 212 9.79 -17.09 1.26
C TYR A 212 9.08 -16.20 2.29
N HIS A 213 7.75 -16.19 2.28
CA HIS A 213 6.92 -15.39 3.19
C HIS A 213 7.16 -15.74 4.65
N ASN A 214 7.14 -17.03 4.98
CA ASN A 214 7.42 -17.55 6.31
C ASN A 214 8.84 -17.17 6.79
N LYS A 215 9.83 -17.15 5.89
CA LYS A 215 11.19 -16.66 6.22
C LYS A 215 11.21 -15.15 6.44
N GLU A 216 10.41 -14.37 5.74
CA GLU A 216 10.27 -12.93 6.00
C GLU A 216 9.65 -12.66 7.37
N THR A 217 8.58 -13.37 7.73
CA THR A 217 7.95 -13.29 9.05
C THR A 217 8.94 -13.71 10.15
N ALA A 218 9.71 -14.78 9.94
CA ALA A 218 10.76 -15.20 10.87
C ALA A 218 11.85 -14.14 11.04
N TYR A 219 12.37 -13.59 9.92
CA TYR A 219 13.36 -12.51 9.92
C TYR A 219 12.86 -11.31 10.72
N GLY A 220 11.65 -10.83 10.41
CA GLY A 220 11.06 -9.66 11.07
C GLY A 220 10.89 -9.90 12.58
N ALA A 221 10.41 -11.08 12.97
CA ALA A 221 10.21 -11.42 14.38
C ALA A 221 11.53 -11.45 15.16
N TYR A 222 12.57 -12.11 14.65
CA TYR A 222 13.88 -12.14 15.32
C TYR A 222 14.55 -10.75 15.33
N TYR A 223 14.40 -9.97 14.26
CA TYR A 223 14.91 -8.62 14.18
C TYR A 223 14.27 -7.70 15.22
N ALA A 224 12.94 -7.76 15.37
CA ALA A 224 12.20 -6.97 16.35
C ALA A 224 12.57 -7.33 17.81
N LEU A 225 12.92 -8.60 18.06
CA LEU A 225 13.42 -9.06 19.35
C LEU A 225 14.91 -8.72 19.60
N GLY A 226 15.59 -8.07 18.66
CA GLY A 226 17.01 -7.75 18.75
C GLY A 226 17.93 -8.97 18.61
N ASN A 227 17.41 -10.12 18.19
CA ASN A 227 18.21 -11.32 17.94
C ASN A 227 18.82 -11.27 16.53
N SER A 228 19.87 -10.48 16.37
CA SER A 228 20.55 -10.27 15.10
C SER A 228 21.16 -11.54 14.51
N ILE A 229 21.52 -12.54 15.32
CA ILE A 229 22.15 -13.78 14.84
C ILE A 229 21.13 -14.61 14.05
N GLU A 230 19.98 -14.90 14.65
CA GLU A 230 18.91 -15.65 13.96
C GLU A 230 18.31 -14.83 12.83
N ALA A 231 18.11 -13.52 13.02
CA ALA A 231 17.64 -12.65 11.94
C ALA A 231 18.58 -12.70 10.72
N ASN A 232 19.91 -12.67 10.93
CA ASN A 232 20.88 -12.76 9.83
C ASN A 232 20.80 -14.10 9.09
N LYS A 233 20.55 -15.22 9.80
CA LYS A 233 20.36 -16.53 9.17
C LYS A 233 19.19 -16.49 8.17
N TYR A 234 18.05 -15.94 8.55
CA TYR A 234 16.91 -15.79 7.66
C TYR A 234 17.16 -14.75 6.56
N ALA A 235 17.81 -13.63 6.87
CA ALA A 235 18.17 -12.61 5.87
C ALA A 235 19.05 -13.18 4.75
N LYS A 236 20.05 -14.00 5.10
CA LYS A 236 20.91 -14.68 4.11
C LYS A 236 20.13 -15.71 3.30
N SER A 237 19.22 -16.46 3.93
CA SER A 237 18.35 -17.40 3.22
C SER A 237 17.46 -16.66 2.22
N LEU A 238 16.81 -15.57 2.63
CA LEU A 238 16.00 -14.71 1.76
C LEU A 238 16.83 -14.16 0.59
N LEU A 239 18.05 -13.67 0.86
CA LEU A 239 18.96 -13.17 -0.18
C LEU A 239 19.36 -14.26 -1.18
N SER A 240 19.56 -15.49 -0.72
CA SER A 240 19.88 -16.62 -1.61
C SER A 240 18.71 -17.03 -2.48
N THR A 241 17.47 -16.86 -2.00
CA THR A 241 16.26 -17.12 -2.78
C THR A 241 15.96 -15.99 -3.76
N ASN A 242 16.13 -14.74 -3.34
CA ASN A 242 15.90 -13.56 -4.16
C ASN A 242 16.94 -12.49 -3.87
N TYR A 243 17.85 -12.28 -4.84
CA TYR A 243 18.88 -11.26 -4.75
C TYR A 243 18.30 -9.89 -5.13
N ASN A 244 17.99 -9.07 -4.13
CA ASN A 244 17.38 -7.74 -4.31
C ASN A 244 17.88 -6.72 -3.27
N PHE A 245 17.52 -5.45 -3.48
CA PHE A 245 17.89 -4.32 -2.62
C PHE A 245 17.52 -4.57 -1.14
N ASP A 246 16.27 -4.94 -0.88
CA ASP A 246 15.77 -5.12 0.48
C ASP A 246 16.49 -6.25 1.23
N ASN A 247 16.68 -7.41 0.59
CA ASN A 247 17.36 -8.55 1.19
C ASN A 247 18.84 -8.27 1.45
N LEU A 248 19.50 -7.48 0.61
CA LEU A 248 20.86 -7.00 0.88
C LEU A 248 20.91 -6.10 2.12
N LEU A 249 19.94 -5.20 2.29
CA LEU A 249 19.83 -4.38 3.50
C LEU A 249 19.50 -5.19 4.75
N LYS A 250 18.61 -6.19 4.66
CA LYS A 250 18.31 -7.10 5.78
C LYS A 250 19.57 -7.78 6.32
N VAL A 251 20.45 -8.24 5.42
CA VAL A 251 21.75 -8.82 5.78
C VAL A 251 22.68 -7.75 6.35
N ALA A 252 22.79 -6.57 5.71
CA ALA A 252 23.64 -5.48 6.20
C ALA A 252 23.25 -5.01 7.62
N GLN A 253 21.96 -5.00 7.95
CA GLN A 253 21.47 -4.57 9.27
C GLN A 253 21.76 -5.59 10.37
N THR A 254 21.78 -6.88 10.05
CA THR A 254 21.85 -7.99 11.01
C THR A 254 23.24 -8.62 11.16
N CYS A 255 24.16 -8.38 10.22
CA CYS A 255 25.56 -8.78 10.37
C CYS A 255 26.20 -8.17 11.62
N SER A 256 27.15 -8.88 12.24
CA SER A 256 27.84 -8.42 13.45
C SER A 256 28.99 -7.45 13.15
N ASN A 257 29.70 -7.68 12.04
CA ASN A 257 30.90 -6.98 11.62
C ASN A 257 30.60 -5.79 10.70
N ASN A 258 31.12 -4.59 11.03
CA ASN A 258 30.95 -3.37 10.23
C ASN A 258 31.47 -3.47 8.77
N SER A 259 32.53 -4.24 8.52
CA SER A 259 33.05 -4.48 7.17
C SER A 259 32.06 -5.26 6.31
N ASP A 260 31.40 -6.27 6.88
CA ASP A 260 30.37 -7.03 6.17
C ASP A 260 29.14 -6.15 5.93
N LYS A 261 28.71 -5.39 6.95
CA LYS A 261 27.61 -4.42 6.80
C LYS A 261 27.87 -3.48 5.64
N LEU A 262 29.07 -2.93 5.58
CA LEU A 262 29.48 -1.99 4.54
C LEU A 262 29.50 -2.65 3.15
N THR A 263 30.02 -3.87 3.05
CA THR A 263 30.02 -4.66 1.80
C THR A 263 28.61 -4.88 1.28
N TYR A 264 27.67 -5.32 2.13
CA TYR A 264 26.28 -5.52 1.73
C TYR A 264 25.56 -4.20 1.43
N ALA A 265 25.86 -3.13 2.16
CA ALA A 265 25.31 -1.81 1.86
C ALA A 265 25.76 -1.28 0.49
N TYR A 266 27.03 -1.44 0.11
CA TYR A 266 27.48 -1.08 -1.25
C TYR A 266 26.84 -1.96 -2.33
N LYS A 267 26.64 -3.26 -2.06
CA LYS A 267 25.88 -4.13 -2.97
C LYS A 267 24.43 -3.64 -3.13
N ALA A 268 23.77 -3.28 -2.03
CA ALA A 268 22.42 -2.73 -2.07
C ALA A 268 22.38 -1.41 -2.86
N LYS A 269 23.35 -0.52 -2.66
CA LYS A 269 23.49 0.71 -3.44
C LYS A 269 23.53 0.46 -4.95
N GLY A 270 24.25 -0.57 -5.40
CA GLY A 270 24.30 -0.97 -6.80
C GLY A 270 22.97 -1.51 -7.37
N MET A 271 22.01 -1.87 -6.51
CA MET A 271 20.67 -2.33 -6.88
C MET A 271 19.57 -1.27 -6.70
N ALA A 272 19.91 -0.09 -6.18
CA ALA A 272 18.92 0.95 -5.93
C ALA A 272 18.32 1.45 -7.25
N THR A 273 17.00 1.45 -7.32
CA THR A 273 16.22 1.87 -8.50
C THR A 273 15.57 3.24 -8.31
N SER A 274 15.52 3.75 -7.09
CA SER A 274 14.91 5.03 -6.75
C SER A 274 15.81 5.92 -5.90
N ASP A 275 15.59 7.24 -5.97
CA ASP A 275 16.24 8.22 -5.11
C ASP A 275 16.02 7.95 -3.62
N ARG A 276 14.86 7.38 -3.26
CA ARG A 276 14.56 7.01 -1.87
C ARG A 276 15.47 5.89 -1.38
N GLU A 277 15.62 4.83 -2.18
CA GLU A 277 16.51 3.71 -1.89
C GLU A 277 17.97 4.16 -1.85
N LEU A 278 18.38 5.00 -2.80
CA LEU A 278 19.74 5.52 -2.87
C LEU A 278 20.06 6.38 -1.65
N LYS A 279 19.13 7.23 -1.21
CA LYS A 279 19.27 8.04 0.01
C LYS A 279 19.35 7.17 1.27
N SER A 280 18.50 6.14 1.39
CA SER A 280 18.47 5.29 2.58
C SER A 280 19.77 4.49 2.75
N VAL A 281 20.29 3.90 1.67
CA VAL A 281 21.54 3.13 1.72
C VAL A 281 22.76 4.03 1.89
N ASN A 282 22.77 5.22 1.28
CA ASN A 282 23.84 6.20 1.45
C ASN A 282 23.98 6.64 2.91
N HIS A 283 22.86 6.84 3.62
CA HIS A 283 22.88 7.14 5.04
C HIS A 283 23.57 6.04 5.86
N ILE A 284 23.28 4.76 5.56
CA ILE A 284 23.91 3.60 6.21
C ILE A 284 25.41 3.58 5.90
N ILE A 285 25.80 3.72 4.63
CA ILE A 285 27.20 3.73 4.19
C ILE A 285 27.96 4.87 4.88
N ALA A 286 27.40 6.08 4.92
CA ALA A 286 28.04 7.22 5.55
C ALA A 286 28.34 6.97 7.03
N GLY A 287 27.38 6.41 7.77
CA GLY A 287 27.58 6.07 9.18
C GLY A 287 28.66 5.01 9.38
N LEU A 288 28.74 4.01 8.50
CA LEU A 288 29.73 2.93 8.58
C LEU A 288 31.14 3.39 8.19
N GLU A 289 31.28 4.12 7.09
CA GLU A 289 32.57 4.68 6.65
C GLU A 289 33.09 5.72 7.63
N GLN A 290 32.22 6.60 8.16
CA GLN A 290 32.63 7.56 9.17
C GLN A 290 33.19 6.87 10.42
N LYS A 291 32.50 5.85 10.94
CA LYS A 291 32.99 5.04 12.08
C LYS A 291 34.34 4.38 11.76
N LYS A 292 34.50 3.86 10.54
CA LYS A 292 35.76 3.27 10.09
C LYS A 292 36.90 4.29 10.05
N LEU A 293 36.65 5.51 9.56
CA LEU A 293 37.63 6.60 9.59
C LEU A 293 38.00 6.98 11.03
N GLU A 294 37.01 7.15 11.90
CA GLU A 294 37.21 7.51 13.31
C GLU A 294 38.08 6.48 14.04
N GLN A 295 37.78 5.18 13.88
CA GLN A 295 38.58 4.10 14.48
C GLN A 295 40.04 4.12 14.04
N ARG A 296 40.32 4.47 12.78
CA ARG A 296 41.68 4.55 12.25
C ARG A 296 42.46 5.75 12.78
N VAL A 297 41.78 6.84 13.13
CA VAL A 297 42.41 8.06 13.65
C VAL A 297 42.72 7.97 15.15
N VAL A 298 42.01 7.13 15.93
CA VAL A 298 42.28 6.92 17.37
C VAL A 298 43.74 6.52 17.65
N GLY A 299 44.39 5.82 16.72
CA GLY A 299 45.80 5.42 16.86
C GLY A 299 46.82 6.51 16.53
N LEU A 300 46.40 7.73 16.17
CA LEU A 300 47.29 8.81 15.81
C LEU A 300 47.65 9.67 17.03
N THR A 301 48.93 9.95 17.20
CA THR A 301 49.45 10.78 18.32
C THR A 301 49.32 12.28 18.07
N GLN A 302 49.01 12.69 16.84
CA GLN A 302 48.93 14.10 16.44
C GLN A 302 47.46 14.54 16.31
N PHE A 303 47.19 15.81 16.65
CA PHE A 303 45.86 16.38 16.49
C PHE A 303 45.52 16.56 15.01
N VAL A 304 44.56 15.77 14.52
CA VAL A 304 44.07 15.81 13.15
C VAL A 304 42.56 16.10 13.17
N LYS A 305 42.13 17.20 12.53
CA LYS A 305 40.71 17.52 12.38
C LYS A 305 40.09 16.59 11.33
N LEU A 306 39.41 15.54 11.79
CA LEU A 306 38.78 14.57 10.92
C LEU A 306 37.61 15.20 10.13
N PRO A 307 37.57 15.02 8.80
CA PRO A 307 36.45 15.43 7.97
C PRO A 307 35.19 14.61 8.32
N LYS A 308 34.00 15.24 8.31
CA LYS A 308 32.72 14.60 8.64
C LYS A 308 31.70 14.79 7.53
N TRP A 309 31.33 13.71 6.85
CA TRP A 309 30.36 13.77 5.74
C TRP A 309 29.02 14.43 6.15
N VAL A 310 28.50 14.07 7.33
CA VAL A 310 27.20 14.56 7.82
C VAL A 310 27.17 16.08 7.99
N ASP A 311 28.31 16.72 8.29
CA ASP A 311 28.38 18.17 8.43
C ASP A 311 28.27 18.87 7.07
N TYR A 312 28.76 18.21 6.02
CA TYR A 312 28.64 18.68 4.64
C TYR A 312 27.24 18.43 4.08
N GLU A 313 26.72 17.21 4.23
CA GLU A 313 25.41 16.80 3.71
C GLU A 313 24.28 17.76 4.15
N LYS A 314 24.30 18.21 5.40
CA LYS A 314 23.29 19.14 5.96
C LYS A 314 23.28 20.52 5.31
N GLN A 315 24.38 20.94 4.72
CA GLN A 315 24.54 22.28 4.13
C GLN A 315 24.27 22.29 2.62
N ILE A 316 24.14 21.10 2.00
CA ILE A 316 23.87 20.99 0.58
C ILE A 316 22.40 21.33 0.30
N PRO A 317 22.10 22.24 -0.64
CA PRO A 317 20.73 22.57 -1.00
C PRO A 317 19.91 21.37 -1.48
N SER A 318 18.59 21.41 -1.24
CA SER A 318 17.68 20.31 -1.56
C SER A 318 17.45 20.05 -3.05
N ASN A 319 17.86 20.98 -3.94
CA ASN A 319 17.74 20.83 -5.39
C ASN A 319 18.86 19.99 -6.02
N VAL A 320 19.88 19.61 -5.25
CA VAL A 320 20.95 18.74 -5.76
C VAL A 320 20.42 17.32 -5.92
N ALA A 321 20.61 16.74 -7.11
CA ALA A 321 20.16 15.39 -7.42
C ALA A 321 20.79 14.36 -6.48
N ILE A 322 20.00 13.38 -6.02
CA ILE A 322 20.48 12.34 -5.09
C ILE A 322 21.61 11.51 -5.71
N ALA A 323 21.57 11.28 -7.03
CA ALA A 323 22.68 10.63 -7.74
C ALA A 323 23.99 11.42 -7.67
N GLU A 324 23.95 12.75 -7.77
CA GLU A 324 25.14 13.61 -7.64
C GLU A 324 25.68 13.57 -6.20
N LEU A 325 24.79 13.70 -5.21
CA LEU A 325 25.13 13.57 -3.78
C LEU A 325 25.77 12.21 -3.48
N SER A 326 25.20 11.15 -4.04
CA SER A 326 25.70 9.78 -3.91
C SER A 326 27.12 9.62 -4.43
N ALA A 327 27.44 10.20 -5.60
CA ALA A 327 28.78 10.19 -6.16
C ALA A 327 29.76 11.02 -5.32
N LYS A 328 29.31 12.16 -4.79
CA LYS A 328 30.12 13.02 -3.91
C LYS A 328 30.44 12.38 -2.57
N GLN A 329 29.51 11.60 -2.03
CA GLN A 329 29.75 10.78 -0.84
C GLN A 329 30.84 9.74 -1.09
N ASP A 330 30.79 9.04 -2.22
CA ASP A 330 31.79 8.03 -2.57
C ASP A 330 33.17 8.67 -2.75
N GLU A 331 33.23 9.82 -3.43
CA GLU A 331 34.45 10.62 -3.59
C GLU A 331 35.06 11.02 -2.23
N PHE A 332 34.21 11.53 -1.32
CA PHE A 332 34.60 11.92 0.03
C PHE A 332 35.29 10.78 0.78
N PHE A 333 34.61 9.64 0.91
CA PHE A 333 35.11 8.51 1.69
C PHE A 333 36.30 7.82 1.00
N LYS A 334 36.32 7.77 -0.34
CA LYS A 334 37.48 7.28 -1.09
C LYS A 334 38.72 8.11 -0.82
N ASN A 335 38.63 9.44 -0.91
CA ASN A 335 39.76 10.35 -0.68
C ASN A 335 40.21 10.32 0.78
N ALA A 336 39.28 10.36 1.74
CA ALA A 336 39.61 10.28 3.16
C ALA A 336 40.35 8.98 3.51
N ASN A 337 39.87 7.82 3.02
CA ASN A 337 40.54 6.54 3.24
C ASN A 337 41.91 6.46 2.54
N LEU A 338 42.04 7.03 1.32
CA LEU A 338 43.30 7.08 0.59
C LEU A 338 44.34 7.93 1.34
N TYR A 339 43.94 9.07 1.88
CA TYR A 339 44.84 9.92 2.67
C TYR A 339 45.31 9.24 3.95
N LEU A 340 44.44 8.52 4.66
CA LEU A 340 44.83 7.71 5.82
C LEU A 340 45.82 6.59 5.48
N ASN A 341 45.75 6.03 4.26
CA ASN A 341 46.68 4.99 3.82
C ASN A 341 48.04 5.57 3.43
N LYS A 342 48.05 6.76 2.82
CA LYS A 342 49.23 7.32 2.16
C LYS A 342 50.05 8.27 3.03
N TYR A 343 49.40 9.05 3.87
CA TYR A 343 50.03 10.15 4.61
C TYR A 343 50.04 9.90 6.11
N LYS A 344 51.00 10.51 6.80
CA LYS A 344 51.12 10.50 8.27
C LYS A 344 51.47 11.89 8.79
N GLY A 345 51.14 12.13 10.06
CA GLY A 345 51.43 13.37 10.76
C GLY A 345 50.96 14.63 10.03
N GLN A 346 51.83 15.64 9.91
CA GLN A 346 51.47 16.92 9.28
C GLN A 346 50.96 16.79 7.84
N GLN A 347 51.48 15.83 7.06
CA GLN A 347 50.99 15.60 5.69
C GLN A 347 49.53 15.16 5.68
N LEU A 348 49.13 14.32 6.64
CA LEU A 348 47.74 13.88 6.79
C LEU A 348 46.84 15.04 7.22
N THR A 349 47.31 15.88 8.16
CA THR A 349 46.59 17.10 8.57
C THR A 349 46.34 18.02 7.37
N ASN A 350 47.36 18.27 6.56
CA ASN A 350 47.24 19.10 5.37
C ASN A 350 46.29 18.48 4.33
N ALA A 351 46.35 17.16 4.11
CA ALA A 351 45.47 16.46 3.18
C ALA A 351 43.99 16.53 3.62
N PHE A 352 43.71 16.37 4.91
CA PHE A 352 42.34 16.52 5.44
C PHE A 352 41.86 17.97 5.43
N ASN A 353 42.72 18.95 5.67
CA ASN A 353 42.37 20.36 5.50
C ASN A 353 42.01 20.68 4.05
N SER A 354 42.78 20.16 3.09
CA SER A 354 42.47 20.27 1.65
C SER A 354 41.11 19.64 1.34
N LEU A 355 40.85 18.42 1.82
CA LEU A 355 39.56 17.75 1.62
C LEU A 355 38.40 18.58 2.18
N ASN A 356 38.55 19.13 3.39
CA ASN A 356 37.54 19.98 4.00
C ASN A 356 37.28 21.24 3.16
N GLN A 357 38.33 21.85 2.63
CA GLN A 357 38.23 23.03 1.78
C GLN A 357 37.53 22.72 0.45
N ASP A 358 37.86 21.60 -0.19
CA ASP A 358 37.23 21.16 -1.44
C ASP A 358 35.72 20.99 -1.29
N PHE A 359 35.29 20.33 -0.21
CA PHE A 359 33.86 20.14 0.07
C PHE A 359 33.15 21.42 0.50
N THR A 360 33.84 22.31 1.21
CA THR A 360 33.29 23.65 1.54
C THR A 360 33.06 24.47 0.27
N ASN A 361 34.03 24.49 -0.65
CA ASN A 361 33.90 25.16 -1.94
C ASN A 361 32.77 24.57 -2.79
N TYR A 362 32.64 23.24 -2.81
CA TYR A 362 31.53 22.57 -3.50
C TYR A 362 30.17 23.01 -2.96
N ILE A 363 29.99 23.02 -1.64
CA ILE A 363 28.74 23.47 -1.00
C ILE A 363 28.43 24.93 -1.36
N GLN A 364 29.42 25.81 -1.24
CA GLN A 364 29.23 27.23 -1.56
C GLN A 364 28.82 27.43 -3.02
N ASN A 365 29.43 26.70 -3.95
CA ASN A 365 29.06 26.74 -5.36
C ASN A 365 27.60 26.27 -5.58
N LYS A 366 27.17 25.19 -4.91
CA LYS A 366 25.78 24.72 -5.02
C LYS A 366 24.77 25.67 -4.39
N GLN A 367 25.12 26.29 -3.27
CA GLN A 367 24.28 27.33 -2.66
C GLN A 367 24.13 28.53 -3.58
N ASN A 368 25.21 29.01 -4.19
CA ASN A 368 25.17 30.10 -5.16
C ASN A 368 24.30 29.75 -6.38
N GLN A 369 24.44 28.55 -6.94
CA GLN A 369 23.60 28.07 -8.04
C GLN A 369 22.12 28.00 -7.65
N TYR A 370 21.82 27.51 -6.44
CA TYR A 370 20.46 27.45 -5.93
C TYR A 370 19.83 28.85 -5.79
N TYR A 371 20.56 29.81 -5.20
CA TYR A 371 20.07 31.17 -5.06
C TYR A 371 19.88 31.87 -6.41
N GLN A 372 20.76 31.65 -7.38
CA GLN A 372 20.61 32.16 -8.74
C GLN A 372 19.35 31.59 -9.42
N GLN A 373 19.09 30.29 -9.29
CA GLN A 373 17.89 29.66 -9.84
C GLN A 373 16.61 30.22 -9.20
N GLN A 374 16.61 30.45 -7.88
CA GLN A 374 15.47 31.05 -7.19
C GLN A 374 15.20 32.48 -7.66
N GLN A 375 16.26 33.28 -7.86
CA GLN A 375 16.13 34.64 -8.39
C GLN A 375 15.57 34.65 -9.82
N LEU A 376 16.04 33.76 -10.69
CA LEU A 376 15.53 33.63 -12.06
C LEU A 376 14.06 33.21 -12.06
N LYS A 377 13.67 32.23 -11.24
CA LYS A 377 12.28 31.80 -11.13
C LYS A 377 11.35 32.92 -10.63
N ALA A 378 11.79 33.68 -9.63
CA ALA A 378 11.04 34.84 -9.15
C ALA A 378 10.89 35.93 -10.23
N GLN A 379 11.93 36.17 -11.04
CA GLN A 379 11.84 37.09 -12.18
C GLN A 379 10.88 36.59 -13.27
N GLU A 380 10.92 35.30 -13.59
CA GLU A 380 9.99 34.68 -14.55
C GLU A 380 8.54 34.79 -14.08
N GLU A 381 8.27 34.53 -12.79
CA GLU A 381 6.94 34.67 -12.20
C GLU A 381 6.43 36.12 -12.28
N LEU A 382 7.29 37.11 -11.98
CA LEU A 382 6.95 38.52 -12.14
C LEU A 382 6.63 38.90 -13.59
N VAL A 383 7.41 38.41 -14.55
CA VAL A 383 7.16 38.65 -15.99
C VAL A 383 5.83 38.01 -16.42
N GLN A 384 5.54 36.79 -15.98
CA GLN A 384 4.27 36.12 -16.27
C GLN A 384 3.08 36.85 -15.64
N GLU A 385 3.23 37.39 -14.44
CA GLU A 385 2.21 38.19 -13.79
C GLU A 385 1.97 39.52 -14.53
N GLN A 386 3.05 40.19 -14.96
CA GLN A 386 2.96 41.40 -15.77
C GLN A 386 2.28 41.14 -17.12
N GLN A 387 2.61 40.03 -17.79
CA GLN A 387 1.94 39.61 -19.02
C GLN A 387 0.44 39.35 -18.79
N ARG A 388 0.09 38.66 -17.70
CA ARG A 388 -1.32 38.45 -17.29
C ARG A 388 -2.05 39.76 -17.06
N ASN A 389 -1.44 40.71 -16.35
CA ASN A 389 -2.01 42.03 -16.09
C ASN A 389 -2.19 42.84 -17.39
N ASN A 390 -1.23 42.79 -18.31
CA ASN A 390 -1.35 43.44 -19.61
C ASN A 390 -2.49 42.85 -20.45
N MET A 391 -2.65 41.52 -20.47
CA MET A 391 -3.79 40.88 -21.15
C MET A 391 -5.13 41.29 -20.54
N LEU A 392 -5.23 41.34 -19.21
CA LEU A 392 -6.43 41.81 -18.50
C LEU A 392 -6.75 43.27 -18.84
N GLN A 393 -5.75 44.16 -18.89
CA GLN A 393 -5.95 45.55 -19.30
C GLN A 393 -6.45 45.66 -20.75
N GLN A 394 -5.91 44.88 -21.68
CA GLN A 394 -6.38 44.86 -23.06
C GLN A 394 -7.83 44.36 -23.17
N GLN A 395 -8.21 43.33 -22.40
CA GLN A 395 -9.60 42.86 -22.32
C GLN A 395 -10.54 43.93 -21.78
N LEU A 396 -10.16 44.62 -20.70
CA LEU A 396 -10.97 45.70 -20.14
C LEU A 396 -11.16 46.86 -21.14
N LEU A 397 -10.11 47.24 -21.87
CA LEU A 397 -10.20 48.26 -22.93
C LEU A 397 -11.11 47.80 -24.08
N TYR A 398 -11.03 46.54 -24.48
CA TYR A 398 -11.90 45.96 -25.50
C TYR A 398 -13.37 46.00 -25.05
N GLU A 399 -13.66 45.57 -23.82
CA GLU A 399 -15.01 45.63 -23.26
C GLU A 399 -15.55 47.07 -23.20
N GLN A 400 -14.74 48.04 -22.78
CA GLN A 400 -15.14 49.45 -22.77
C GLN A 400 -15.45 49.97 -24.18
N ARG A 401 -14.62 49.64 -25.18
CA ARG A 401 -14.87 50.01 -26.57
C ARG A 401 -16.18 49.40 -27.08
N MET A 402 -16.43 48.13 -26.77
CA MET A 402 -17.67 47.46 -27.12
C MET A 402 -18.88 48.09 -26.44
N ARG A 403 -18.81 48.41 -25.14
CA ARG A 403 -19.87 49.14 -24.42
C ARG A 403 -20.15 50.50 -25.05
N ASN A 404 -19.11 51.31 -25.28
CA ASN A 404 -19.25 52.63 -25.90
C ASN A 404 -19.84 52.53 -27.32
N TYR A 405 -19.47 51.51 -28.11
CA TYR A 405 -20.05 51.27 -29.42
C TYR A 405 -21.54 50.94 -29.35
N LEU A 406 -21.92 50.03 -28.45
CA LEU A 406 -23.32 49.67 -28.22
C LEU A 406 -24.14 50.86 -27.71
N GLU A 407 -23.60 51.66 -26.79
CA GLU A 407 -24.23 52.89 -26.31
C GLU A 407 -24.41 53.91 -27.44
N ARG A 408 -23.40 54.14 -28.28
CA ARG A 408 -23.52 55.02 -29.45
C ARG A 408 -24.56 54.53 -30.45
N GLN A 409 -24.63 53.23 -30.72
CA GLN A 409 -25.69 52.68 -31.56
C GLN A 409 -27.07 52.92 -30.93
N ASN A 410 -27.24 52.63 -29.64
CA ASN A 410 -28.49 52.89 -28.93
C ASN A 410 -28.88 54.37 -29.00
N PHE A 411 -27.95 55.29 -28.74
CA PHE A 411 -28.18 56.73 -28.89
C PHE A 411 -28.57 57.11 -30.33
N TYR A 412 -27.88 56.59 -31.34
CA TYR A 412 -28.20 56.84 -32.76
C TYR A 412 -29.60 56.34 -33.14
N TYR A 413 -30.04 55.19 -32.60
CA TYR A 413 -31.40 54.68 -32.80
C TYR A 413 -32.45 55.51 -32.05
N MET A 414 -32.13 56.04 -30.86
CA MET A 414 -33.05 56.86 -30.05
C MET A 414 -33.12 58.33 -30.52
N SER A 415 -32.08 58.85 -31.17
CA SER A 415 -32.01 60.24 -31.65
C SER A 415 -32.50 60.43 -33.09
N ARG A 416 -33.09 59.40 -33.72
CA ARG A 416 -33.76 59.58 -35.02
C ARG A 416 -34.91 60.57 -34.86
N PRO A 417 -34.91 61.72 -35.56
CA PRO A 417 -36.08 62.57 -35.57
C PRO A 417 -37.19 61.85 -36.34
N TYR A 418 -38.35 61.70 -35.70
CA TYR A 418 -39.60 61.28 -36.35
C TYR A 418 -39.97 62.33 -37.41
N TYR A 419 -39.45 62.18 -38.63
CA TYR A 419 -39.93 62.93 -39.78
C TYR A 419 -40.87 62.05 -40.61
N TYR A 420 -42.09 62.57 -40.74
CA TYR A 420 -43.18 62.20 -41.64
C TYR A 420 -44.08 61.00 -41.28
N SER A 421 -45.13 61.36 -40.53
CA SER A 421 -46.49 60.89 -40.79
C SER A 421 -46.99 61.47 -42.13
N PRO A 422 -47.59 60.67 -43.02
CA PRO A 422 -48.59 61.16 -43.95
C PRO A 422 -49.97 60.97 -43.30
N ILE A 423 -50.56 62.11 -42.97
CA ILE A 423 -52.00 62.32 -42.87
C ILE A 423 -52.66 61.78 -44.15
N TYR A 424 -53.62 60.87 -44.01
CA TYR A 424 -54.64 60.63 -45.03
C TYR A 424 -56.01 60.90 -44.42
N HIS A 425 -56.54 62.08 -44.72
CA HIS A 425 -57.96 62.45 -44.60
C HIS A 425 -58.64 62.28 -45.97
N GLY A 426 -59.92 61.91 -45.98
CA GLY A 426 -60.85 62.01 -47.13
C GLY A 426 -60.97 60.72 -47.95
N TRP A 427 -61.99 59.87 -47.72
CA TRP A 427 -63.33 59.88 -48.36
C TRP A 427 -63.28 59.78 -49.90
N TRP A 428 -63.54 58.59 -50.46
CA TRP A 428 -64.59 58.18 -51.42
C TRP A 428 -64.32 56.74 -51.87
#